data_AF-A0A6A4GJS0-F1
#
_entry.id   AF-A0A6A4GJS0-F1
#
_cell.length_a   1.000
_cell.length_b   1.000
_cell.length_c   1.000
_cell.angle_alpha   90.00
_cell.angle_beta   90.00
_cell.angle_gamma   90.00
#
_symmetry.space_group_name_H-M   'P 1'
#
loop_
_entity.id
_entity.type
_entity.pdbx_description
1 polymer ?
#
loop_
_entity_poly.entity_id
_entity_poly.type
_entity_poly.pdbx_seq_one_letter_code
_entity_poly.pdbx_strand_id
1 'polypeptide(L)'
;MPSFGPWPQQPPTNHPGNSGPVYVVYLGKGNASGFYHHYDSADDCVGADSIAPPNFHGRLIKSFPTVQAGRSVYKECFQTGILGLLAEPVTKSMVYIVTKGFEPGVYTTKKAMLSHGLNWRGGEATCTEGTVAQATAIFELWRALGHVNRLRWDRKFILDDFCNEEDHKYIDFR
;
A
#
# COMPACT_ATOMS: atom_id res chain seq x y z
N MET A 1 -2.52 -20.51 15.90
CA MET A 1 -3.18 -19.21 15.59
C MET A 1 -2.26 -18.12 16.11
N PRO A 2 -1.79 -17.17 15.29
CA PRO A 2 -0.98 -16.07 15.81
C PRO A 2 -1.86 -15.10 16.58
N SER A 3 -1.44 -14.79 17.81
CA SER A 3 -2.06 -13.80 18.68
C SER A 3 -1.54 -12.42 18.30
N PHE A 4 -2.41 -11.56 17.80
CA PHE A 4 -2.10 -10.14 17.56
C PHE A 4 -2.42 -9.37 18.84
N GLY A 5 -1.43 -8.68 19.40
CA GLY A 5 -1.59 -7.86 20.60
C GLY A 5 -2.62 -6.73 20.43
N PRO A 6 -3.18 -6.21 21.54
CA PRO A 6 -4.19 -5.17 21.48
C PRO A 6 -3.63 -3.88 20.89
N TRP A 7 -4.45 -3.24 20.06
CA TRP A 7 -4.19 -1.96 19.42
C TRP A 7 -3.85 -0.89 20.47
N PRO A 8 -2.81 -0.05 20.29
CA PRO A 8 -2.63 1.12 21.14
C PRO A 8 -3.81 2.06 20.93
N GLN A 9 -4.66 2.22 21.96
CA GLN A 9 -5.74 3.19 21.92
C GLN A 9 -5.15 4.61 21.99
N GLN A 10 -5.39 5.40 20.94
CA GLN A 10 -5.05 6.83 20.96
C GLN A 10 -6.03 7.59 21.87
N PRO A 11 -5.56 8.56 22.66
CA PRO A 11 -6.42 9.40 23.48
C PRO A 11 -7.34 10.27 22.61
N PRO A 12 -8.53 10.64 23.11
CA PRO A 12 -9.49 11.42 22.35
C PRO A 12 -9.10 12.91 22.39
N THR A 13 -8.51 13.43 21.32
CA THR A 13 -8.30 14.87 21.17
C THR A 13 -9.27 15.47 20.16
N ASN A 14 -10.28 16.15 20.69
CA ASN A 14 -11.09 17.14 19.99
C ASN A 14 -10.20 18.36 19.67
N HIS A 15 -9.32 18.24 18.67
CA HIS A 15 -8.70 19.41 18.04
C HIS A 15 -9.43 19.74 16.73
N PRO A 16 -9.57 21.03 16.39
CA PRO A 16 -10.08 21.47 15.09
C PRO A 16 -8.98 21.22 14.02
N GLY A 17 -8.61 19.96 13.82
CA GLY A 17 -7.42 19.50 13.12
C GLY A 17 -7.72 18.80 11.79
N ASN A 18 -8.69 19.31 11.03
CA ASN A 18 -9.06 18.73 9.73
C ASN A 18 -8.28 19.32 8.54
N SER A 19 -7.35 20.24 8.79
CA SER A 19 -6.57 20.93 7.77
C SER A 19 -5.11 20.51 7.83
N GLY A 20 -4.75 19.49 7.07
CA GLY A 20 -3.38 19.06 6.90
C GLY A 20 -3.30 17.71 6.19
N PRO A 21 -2.25 17.47 5.38
CA PRO A 21 -2.02 16.15 4.84
C PRO A 21 -1.76 15.16 5.98
N VAL A 22 -2.39 13.99 5.90
CA VAL A 22 -2.09 12.85 6.78
C VAL A 22 -1.26 11.84 6.03
N TYR A 23 -0.49 11.03 6.76
CA TYR A 23 0.43 10.07 6.18
C TYR A 23 0.00 8.66 6.55
N VAL A 24 -0.02 7.80 5.54
CA VAL A 24 -0.19 6.35 5.73
C VAL A 24 1.13 5.68 5.38
N VAL A 25 1.72 5.01 6.36
CA VAL A 25 2.86 4.13 6.17
C VAL A 25 2.33 2.71 6.00
N TYR A 26 2.48 2.17 4.79
CA TYR A 26 2.09 0.80 4.45
C TYR A 26 3.20 -0.20 4.76
N LEU A 27 4.46 0.24 4.66
CA LEU A 27 5.63 -0.56 5.01
C LEU A 27 6.76 0.35 5.49
N GLY A 28 7.14 0.18 6.76
CA GLY A 28 8.26 0.86 7.42
C GLY A 28 9.24 -0.13 8.05
N LYS A 29 10.15 0.39 8.88
CA LYS A 29 11.12 -0.39 9.66
C LYS A 29 10.42 -1.46 10.49
N GLY A 30 11.04 -2.64 10.57
CA GLY A 30 10.47 -3.77 11.31
C GLY A 30 9.13 -4.26 10.75
N ASN A 31 8.86 -4.03 9.46
CA ASN A 31 7.58 -4.31 8.80
C ASN A 31 6.38 -3.57 9.44
N ALA A 32 6.64 -2.45 10.13
CA ALA A 32 5.60 -1.65 10.75
C ALA A 32 4.74 -0.93 9.70
N SER A 33 3.48 -0.69 10.05
CA SER A 33 2.56 0.15 9.28
C SER A 33 1.80 1.05 10.25
N GLY A 34 1.28 2.18 9.76
CA GLY A 34 0.59 3.13 10.62
C GLY A 34 -0.04 4.30 9.89
N PHE A 35 -0.82 5.06 10.66
CA PHE A 35 -1.48 6.29 10.24
C PHE A 35 -1.00 7.44 11.13
N TYR A 36 -0.57 8.54 10.50
CA TYR A 36 0.10 9.65 11.18
C TYR A 36 -0.48 10.99 10.71
N HIS A 37 -0.57 11.95 11.64
CA HIS A 37 -0.99 13.32 11.33
C HIS A 37 0.15 14.19 10.78
N HIS A 38 1.40 13.78 11.03
CA HIS A 38 2.61 14.51 10.63
C HIS A 38 3.66 13.54 10.09
N TYR A 39 4.54 14.05 9.22
CA TYR A 39 5.68 13.27 8.75
C TYR A 39 6.78 13.24 9.78
N ASP A 40 7.28 14.40 10.20
CA ASP A 40 8.36 14.53 11.16
C ASP A 40 7.86 14.32 12.59
N SER A 41 8.71 13.70 13.42
CA SER A 41 8.49 13.61 14.86
C SER A 41 8.83 14.95 15.53
N ALA A 42 8.00 15.35 16.50
CA ALA A 42 8.23 16.49 17.37
C ALA A 42 8.25 16.02 18.84
N ASP A 43 8.69 16.88 19.76
CA ASP A 43 8.97 16.51 21.17
C ASP A 43 7.85 15.71 21.85
N ASP A 44 6.59 16.00 21.54
CA ASP A 44 5.41 15.32 22.11
C ASP A 44 4.58 14.51 21.08
N CYS A 45 5.03 14.38 19.83
CA CYS A 45 4.27 13.73 18.77
C CYS A 45 5.13 12.85 17.87
N VAL A 46 4.78 11.57 17.78
CA VAL A 46 5.46 10.61 16.89
C VAL A 46 4.97 10.81 15.45
N GLY A 47 5.90 11.14 14.55
CA GLY A 47 5.69 11.28 13.11
C GLY A 47 5.83 9.96 12.36
N ALA A 48 5.45 9.96 11.08
CA ALA A 48 5.64 8.83 10.18
C ALA A 48 7.12 8.47 9.98
N ASP A 49 8.03 9.44 10.10
CA ASP A 49 9.48 9.30 10.03
C ASP A 49 10.05 8.32 11.07
N SER A 50 9.38 8.17 12.21
CA SER A 50 9.76 7.23 13.28
C SER A 50 9.89 5.79 12.77
N ILE A 51 9.03 5.39 11.82
CA ILE A 51 9.06 4.06 11.20
C ILE A 51 9.42 4.10 9.70
N ALA A 52 9.26 5.23 9.03
CA ALA A 52 9.55 5.37 7.60
C ALA A 52 10.43 6.60 7.30
N PRO A 53 11.65 6.66 7.87
CA PRO A 53 12.51 7.83 7.70
C PRO A 53 13.01 7.94 6.25
N PRO A 54 13.47 9.14 5.82
CA PRO A 54 13.84 9.41 4.44
C PRO A 54 14.96 8.50 3.89
N ASN A 55 15.81 7.96 4.76
CA ASN A 55 16.91 7.06 4.43
C ASN A 55 16.54 5.57 4.48
N PHE A 56 15.30 5.22 4.85
CA PHE A 56 14.86 3.82 4.84
C PHE A 56 14.41 3.43 3.42
N HIS A 57 15.24 2.61 2.76
CA HIS A 57 14.95 2.04 1.45
C HIS A 57 13.82 1.03 1.51
N GLY A 58 12.96 1.02 0.48
CA GLY A 58 11.81 0.12 0.41
C GLY A 58 10.61 0.55 1.26
N ARG A 59 10.66 1.73 1.91
CA ARG A 59 9.50 2.30 2.59
C ARG A 59 8.34 2.53 1.60
N LEU A 60 7.13 2.22 2.03
CA LEU A 60 5.91 2.52 1.29
C LEU A 60 5.08 3.48 2.14
N ILE A 61 5.04 4.74 1.72
CA ILE A 61 4.33 5.82 2.41
C ILE A 61 3.58 6.67 1.39
N LYS A 62 2.41 7.17 1.77
CA LYS A 62 1.66 8.15 0.98
C LYS A 62 0.97 9.18 1.86
N SER A 63 0.97 10.43 1.41
CA SER A 63 0.17 11.51 1.99
C SER A 63 -1.24 11.53 1.39
N PHE A 64 -2.22 11.93 2.21
CA PHE A 64 -3.61 12.10 1.83
C PHE A 64 -4.09 13.48 2.26
N PRO A 65 -4.90 14.18 1.43
CA PRO A 65 -5.28 15.56 1.69
C PRO A 65 -6.21 15.74 2.89
N THR A 66 -6.83 14.66 3.37
CA THR A 66 -7.74 14.69 4.52
C THR A 66 -7.50 13.49 5.43
N VAL A 67 -7.71 13.71 6.74
CA VAL A 67 -7.71 12.68 7.77
C VAL A 67 -8.63 11.52 7.39
N GLN A 68 -9.84 11.84 6.91
CA GLN A 68 -10.83 10.84 6.52
C GLN A 68 -10.35 9.97 5.36
N ALA A 69 -9.75 10.56 4.32
CA ALA A 69 -9.22 9.80 3.19
C ALA A 69 -8.11 8.83 3.64
N GLY A 70 -7.11 9.34 4.36
CA GLY A 70 -6.00 8.51 4.86
C GLY A 70 -6.46 7.39 5.80
N ARG A 71 -7.37 7.70 6.74
CA ARG A 71 -7.90 6.70 7.68
C ARG A 71 -8.74 5.64 6.95
N SER A 72 -9.54 6.05 5.96
CA SER A 72 -10.35 5.14 5.17
C SER A 72 -9.47 4.16 4.39
N VAL A 73 -8.44 4.62 3.68
CA VAL A 73 -7.58 3.73 2.90
C VAL A 73 -6.75 2.81 3.79
N TYR A 74 -6.24 3.30 4.93
CA TYR A 74 -5.49 2.46 5.86
C TYR A 74 -6.37 1.33 6.41
N LYS A 75 -7.60 1.65 6.82
CA LYS A 75 -8.57 0.66 7.29
C LYS A 75 -8.92 -0.35 6.20
N GLU A 76 -9.10 0.10 4.96
CA GLU A 76 -9.37 -0.77 3.82
C GLU A 76 -8.22 -1.75 3.57
N CYS A 77 -6.98 -1.27 3.53
CA CYS A 77 -5.78 -2.12 3.37
C CYS A 77 -5.58 -3.10 4.53
N PHE A 78 -5.91 -2.69 5.76
CA PHE A 78 -5.89 -3.58 6.91
C PHE A 78 -6.93 -4.70 6.78
N GLN A 79 -8.18 -4.35 6.46
CA GLN A 79 -9.29 -5.30 6.34
C GLN A 79 -9.11 -6.30 5.19
N THR A 80 -8.51 -5.85 4.09
CA THR A 80 -8.22 -6.68 2.91
C THR A 80 -6.94 -7.49 3.03
N GLY A 81 -6.18 -7.33 4.12
CA GLY A 81 -4.93 -8.07 4.36
C GLY A 81 -3.72 -7.56 3.57
N ILE A 82 -3.86 -6.47 2.81
CA ILE A 82 -2.77 -5.89 2.01
C ILE A 82 -1.59 -5.46 2.90
N LEU A 83 -1.84 -4.95 4.11
CA LEU A 83 -0.75 -4.61 5.03
C LEU A 83 0.07 -5.85 5.45
N GLY A 84 -0.60 -6.99 5.65
CA GLY A 84 0.06 -8.27 5.92
C GLY A 84 0.89 -8.73 4.72
N LEU A 85 0.31 -8.71 3.51
CA LEU A 85 1.01 -9.03 2.26
C LEU A 85 2.27 -8.18 2.05
N LEU A 86 2.21 -6.90 2.41
CA LEU A 86 3.34 -5.98 2.31
C LEU A 86 4.40 -6.21 3.39
N ALA A 87 4.05 -6.82 4.53
CA ALA A 87 4.98 -7.16 5.61
C ALA A 87 5.77 -8.46 5.33
N GLU A 88 5.29 -9.31 4.42
CA GLU A 88 5.97 -10.57 4.07
C GLU A 88 7.38 -10.34 3.52
N PRO A 89 8.39 -11.13 3.90
CA PRO A 89 9.75 -11.00 3.37
C PRO A 89 9.78 -11.24 1.86
N VAL A 90 10.49 -10.38 1.13
CA VAL A 90 10.60 -10.49 -0.34
C VAL A 90 11.75 -11.42 -0.71
N THR A 91 11.47 -12.45 -1.52
CA THR A 91 12.51 -13.24 -2.20
C THR A 91 12.73 -12.70 -3.63
N LYS A 92 13.88 -12.98 -4.25
CA LYS A 92 14.26 -12.43 -5.56
C LYS A 92 13.30 -12.82 -6.71
N SER A 93 12.48 -13.85 -6.51
CA SER A 93 11.55 -14.41 -7.49
C SER A 93 10.09 -14.16 -7.13
N MET A 94 9.78 -13.22 -6.23
CA MET A 94 8.39 -12.90 -5.91
C MET A 94 7.74 -12.03 -6.97
N VAL A 95 6.53 -12.43 -7.36
CA VAL A 95 5.62 -11.69 -8.23
C VAL A 95 4.26 -11.57 -7.56
N TYR A 96 3.63 -10.43 -7.75
CA TYR A 96 2.35 -10.07 -7.15
C TYR A 96 1.25 -10.09 -8.19
N ILE A 97 0.14 -10.74 -7.89
CA ILE A 97 -1.03 -10.82 -8.78
C ILE A 97 -2.16 -10.07 -8.09
N VAL A 98 -2.62 -8.99 -8.70
CA VAL A 98 -3.81 -8.24 -8.25
C VAL A 98 -5.01 -8.75 -9.03
N THR A 99 -5.94 -9.41 -8.35
CA THR A 99 -7.20 -9.87 -8.95
C THR A 99 -8.32 -8.87 -8.73
N LYS A 100 -8.25 -8.04 -7.68
CA LYS A 100 -9.23 -6.99 -7.42
C LYS A 100 -8.53 -5.70 -7.01
N GLY A 101 -8.69 -4.66 -7.82
CA GLY A 101 -7.98 -3.38 -7.63
C GLY A 101 -8.31 -2.35 -8.68
N PHE A 102 -7.59 -1.24 -8.69
CA PHE A 102 -7.71 -0.19 -9.72
C PHE A 102 -7.31 -0.69 -11.10
N GLU A 103 -6.21 -1.44 -11.14
CA GLU A 103 -5.63 -2.00 -12.34
C GLU A 103 -5.23 -3.45 -12.04
N PRO A 104 -6.15 -4.42 -12.11
CA PRO A 104 -5.80 -5.81 -11.90
C PRO A 104 -4.74 -6.27 -12.91
N GLY A 105 -3.75 -7.04 -12.45
CA GLY A 105 -2.61 -7.44 -13.26
C GLY A 105 -1.48 -8.07 -12.46
N VAL A 106 -0.34 -8.28 -13.12
CA VAL A 106 0.87 -8.86 -12.53
C VAL A 106 1.92 -7.77 -12.32
N TYR A 107 2.54 -7.77 -11.15
CA TYR A 107 3.52 -6.77 -10.71
C TYR A 107 4.75 -7.44 -10.12
N THR A 108 5.93 -6.88 -10.38
CA THR A 108 7.22 -7.41 -9.90
C THR A 108 7.68 -6.79 -8.59
N THR A 109 7.02 -5.72 -8.12
CA THR A 109 7.40 -5.03 -6.88
C THR A 109 6.16 -4.70 -6.04
N LYS A 110 6.33 -4.68 -4.71
CA LYS A 110 5.30 -4.21 -3.77
C LYS A 110 4.84 -2.80 -4.07
N LYS A 111 5.78 -1.91 -4.40
CA LYS A 111 5.49 -0.52 -4.76
C LYS A 111 4.55 -0.48 -5.97
N ALA A 112 4.88 -1.21 -7.04
CA ALA A 112 4.06 -1.18 -8.25
C ALA A 112 2.67 -1.80 -8.04
N MET A 113 2.60 -2.93 -7.32
CA MET A 113 1.33 -3.55 -6.93
C MET A 113 0.46 -2.59 -6.12
N LEU A 114 1.04 -1.92 -5.11
CA LEU A 114 0.30 -0.99 -4.26
C LEU A 114 -0.10 0.28 -5.01
N SER A 115 0.81 0.90 -5.76
CA SER A 115 0.58 2.22 -6.38
C SER A 115 -0.21 2.16 -7.68
N HIS A 116 0.02 1.14 -8.54
CA HIS A 116 -0.67 1.00 -9.81
C HIS A 116 -1.84 0.02 -9.69
N GLY A 117 -1.58 -1.18 -9.18
CA GLY A 117 -2.60 -2.22 -9.09
C GLY A 117 -3.73 -1.89 -8.13
N LEU A 118 -3.37 -1.36 -6.96
CA LEU A 118 -4.31 -1.05 -5.88
C LEU A 118 -4.55 0.45 -5.67
N ASN A 119 -3.84 1.33 -6.38
CA ASN A 119 -3.95 2.79 -6.22
C ASN A 119 -3.95 3.24 -4.73
N TRP A 120 -3.08 2.61 -3.92
CA TRP A 120 -2.92 2.85 -2.48
C TRP A 120 -4.14 2.51 -1.60
N ARG A 121 -5.07 1.72 -2.12
CA ARG A 121 -6.26 1.27 -1.39
C ARG A 121 -6.21 -0.23 -1.14
N GLY A 122 -7.28 -0.77 -0.56
CA GLY A 122 -7.42 -2.22 -0.42
C GLY A 122 -7.79 -2.88 -1.74
N GLY A 123 -7.81 -4.21 -1.70
CA GLY A 123 -8.16 -5.03 -2.85
C GLY A 123 -7.84 -6.48 -2.59
N GLU A 124 -7.76 -7.28 -3.64
CA GLU A 124 -7.32 -8.67 -3.55
C GLU A 124 -6.03 -8.78 -4.35
N ALA A 125 -4.95 -9.11 -3.63
CA ALA A 125 -3.65 -9.35 -4.19
C ALA A 125 -3.04 -10.60 -3.53
N THR A 126 -2.30 -11.36 -4.31
CA THR A 126 -1.55 -12.53 -3.83
C THR A 126 -0.09 -12.39 -4.24
N CYS A 127 0.80 -12.99 -3.46
CA CYS A 127 2.21 -13.12 -3.80
C CYS A 127 2.50 -14.59 -4.14
N THR A 128 3.30 -14.83 -5.17
CA THR A 128 3.77 -16.16 -5.52
C THR A 128 5.23 -16.11 -5.95
N GLU A 129 5.96 -17.20 -5.73
CA GLU A 129 7.31 -17.35 -6.26
C GLU A 129 7.25 -17.91 -7.68
N GLY A 130 7.98 -17.28 -8.59
CA GLY A 130 8.07 -17.75 -9.96
C GLY A 130 8.41 -16.64 -10.94
N THR A 131 8.19 -16.95 -12.21
CA THR A 131 8.41 -16.01 -13.30
C THR A 131 7.17 -15.16 -13.56
N VAL A 132 7.36 -13.98 -14.15
CA VAL A 132 6.26 -13.14 -14.64
C VAL A 132 5.37 -13.90 -15.62
N ALA A 133 5.95 -14.77 -16.46
CA ALA A 133 5.19 -15.59 -17.40
C ALA A 133 4.22 -16.56 -16.69
N GLN A 134 4.68 -17.24 -15.64
CA GLN A 134 3.82 -18.12 -14.83
C GLN A 134 2.70 -17.34 -14.13
N ALA A 135 3.03 -16.21 -13.49
CA ALA A 135 2.04 -15.37 -12.85
C ALA A 135 1.03 -14.78 -13.85
N THR A 136 1.47 -14.45 -15.06
CA THR A 136 0.59 -13.99 -16.16
C THR A 136 -0.37 -15.10 -16.57
N ALA A 137 0.11 -16.33 -16.74
CA ALA A 137 -0.77 -17.47 -17.05
C ALA A 137 -1.82 -17.71 -15.95
N ILE A 138 -1.43 -17.59 -14.68
CA ILE A 138 -2.37 -17.68 -13.53
C ILE A 138 -3.41 -16.56 -13.58
N PHE A 139 -2.96 -15.32 -13.79
CA PHE A 139 -3.84 -14.16 -13.88
C PHE A 139 -4.84 -14.31 -15.04
N GLU A 140 -4.39 -14.74 -16.21
CA GLU A 140 -5.22 -14.96 -17.39
C GLU A 140 -6.25 -16.07 -17.17
N LEU A 141 -5.87 -17.15 -16.48
CA LEU A 141 -6.81 -18.19 -16.06
C LEU A 141 -7.89 -17.62 -15.13
N TRP A 142 -7.50 -16.88 -14.09
CA TRP A 142 -8.46 -16.25 -13.18
C TRP A 142 -9.35 -15.22 -13.86
N ARG A 143 -8.82 -14.50 -14.85
CA ARG A 143 -9.58 -13.56 -15.68
C ARG A 143 -10.63 -14.30 -16.49
N ALA A 144 -10.25 -15.39 -17.16
CA ALA A 144 -11.17 -16.22 -17.93
C ALA A 144 -12.27 -16.86 -17.06
N LEU A 145 -11.97 -17.17 -15.80
CA LEU A 145 -12.91 -17.69 -14.81
C LEU A 145 -13.80 -16.61 -14.15
N GLY A 146 -13.60 -15.32 -14.48
CA GLY A 146 -14.39 -14.22 -13.91
C GLY A 146 -14.01 -13.82 -12.47
N HIS A 147 -12.82 -14.22 -12.00
CA HIS A 147 -12.33 -13.84 -10.67
C HIS A 147 -11.63 -12.46 -10.63
N VAL A 148 -11.40 -11.85 -11.79
CA VAL A 148 -10.73 -10.55 -11.90
C VAL A 148 -11.75 -9.42 -11.93
N ASN A 149 -11.65 -8.51 -10.94
CA ASN A 149 -12.60 -7.44 -10.71
C ASN A 149 -11.92 -6.07 -10.65
N ARG A 150 -12.17 -5.21 -11.64
CA ARG A 150 -11.68 -3.83 -11.62
C ARG A 150 -12.57 -2.96 -10.73
N LEU A 151 -12.00 -2.39 -9.68
CA LEU A 151 -12.68 -1.44 -8.81
C LEU A 151 -12.72 -0.07 -9.49
N ARG A 152 -13.93 0.44 -9.69
CA ARG A 152 -14.13 1.82 -10.15
C ARG A 152 -13.98 2.75 -8.96
N TRP A 153 -12.87 3.48 -8.95
CA TRP A 153 -12.66 4.58 -8.03
C TRP A 153 -12.75 5.88 -8.82
N ASP A 154 -13.59 6.79 -8.35
CA ASP A 154 -13.94 8.02 -9.08
C ASP A 154 -12.74 8.96 -9.28
N ARG A 155 -11.62 8.73 -8.56
CA ARG A 155 -10.36 9.46 -8.73
C ARG A 155 -9.14 8.56 -8.50
N LYS A 156 -8.14 8.70 -9.36
CA LYS A 156 -6.78 8.21 -9.10
C LYS A 156 -6.16 9.09 -8.03
N PHE A 157 -5.50 8.50 -7.01
CA PHE A 157 -4.70 9.33 -6.12
C PHE A 157 -3.45 9.69 -6.89
N ILE A 158 -3.37 10.93 -7.38
CA ILE A 158 -2.16 11.44 -8.05
C ILE A 158 -0.99 11.26 -7.08
N LEU A 159 0.12 10.75 -7.59
CA LEU A 159 1.37 10.68 -6.84
C LEU A 159 1.85 12.13 -6.72
N ASP A 160 1.85 12.70 -5.52
CA ASP A 160 2.77 13.80 -5.25
C ASP A 160 4.14 13.14 -5.17
N ASP A 161 4.93 13.31 -6.23
CA ASP A 161 6.27 12.77 -6.41
C ASP A 161 7.24 13.36 -5.38
N PHE A 162 7.15 12.91 -4.13
CA PHE A 162 8.21 13.10 -3.12
C PHE A 162 9.29 12.01 -3.19
N CYS A 163 9.26 11.16 -4.22
CA CYS A 163 10.26 10.13 -4.44
C CYS A 163 10.79 10.23 -5.88
N ASN A 164 11.74 11.14 -6.11
CA ASN A 164 12.69 11.02 -7.20
C ASN A 164 13.46 9.69 -7.02
N GLU A 165 13.16 8.69 -7.84
CA GLU A 165 14.16 7.94 -8.60
C GLU A 165 13.44 7.02 -9.59
N GLU A 166 13.94 7.06 -10.82
CA GLU A 166 13.40 6.44 -12.01
C GLU A 166 13.23 4.93 -11.86
N ASP A 167 12.09 4.41 -12.33
CA ASP A 167 12.09 3.11 -13.01
C ASP A 167 10.91 3.06 -13.97
N HIS A 168 11.16 3.57 -15.17
CA HIS A 168 10.36 3.29 -16.35
C HIS A 168 10.43 1.79 -16.67
N LYS A 169 9.28 1.14 -16.71
CA LYS A 169 8.92 0.12 -17.73
C LYS A 169 7.42 -0.14 -17.67
N TYR A 170 6.68 0.72 -18.36
CA TYR A 170 5.38 0.38 -18.91
C TYR A 170 5.65 -0.60 -20.06
N ILE A 171 5.12 -1.81 -20.00
CA ILE A 171 4.99 -2.65 -21.19
C ILE A 171 3.51 -2.61 -21.58
N ASP A 172 3.22 -1.82 -22.60
CA ASP A 172 1.92 -1.77 -23.29
C ASP A 172 1.89 -2.93 -24.29
N PHE A 173 0.94 -3.84 -24.14
CA PHE A 173 0.66 -4.89 -25.13
C PHE A 173 -0.69 -4.57 -25.78
N ARG A 174 -0.63 -3.80 -26.86
CA ARG A 174 -1.64 -3.84 -27.93
C ARG A 174 -1.37 -5.01 -28.87
#